data_AF-H8H380-F1
#
_entry.id   AF-H8H380-F1
#
_cell.length_a   1.000
_cell.length_b   1.000
_cell.length_c   1.000
_cell.angle_alpha   90.00
_cell.angle_beta   90.00
_cell.angle_gamma   90.00
#
_symmetry.space_group_name_H-M   'P 1'
#
loop_
_entity.id
_entity.type
_entity.pdbx_description
1 polymer ?
#
loop_
_entity_poly.entity_id
_entity_poly.type
_entity_poly.pdbx_seq_one_letter_code
_entity_poly.pdbx_strand_id
1 'polypeptide(L)'
;MGKQRKVWSTDVKEAIVLSVLRGDLGVAEAARQHRVNESLIHTWKTQFLEAGRARLAGDRQDQGVTTLERENDRLKRHPGGKGTGARHLAKSAAALTLDELIVLWQSRPQLSLRRFAQYAGVPYWRLRDHQHSASTRCARQEHRDALYEKVRQAALQHPTSGYRLLYQEFKAQGEEMGLHKIRVALGELHLHPPLPRKTRKPSPKVSTPQDWPAGRRVQIDATRLSLPDGVCWIYFVLDVPSRVVLASRVVRSLSMHLAKLTLDEAVGVLRAQGHPRDSRGAERWRQ
;
A
#
# COMPACT_ATOMS: atom_id res chain seq x y z
N MET A 1 -46.48 37.90 47.46
CA MET A 1 -45.09 38.09 46.96
C MET A 1 -44.42 36.74 46.78
N GLY A 2 -44.17 36.31 45.53
CA GLY A 2 -43.56 35.01 45.26
C GLY A 2 -42.07 35.02 45.60
N LYS A 3 -41.63 34.16 46.52
CA LYS A 3 -40.19 33.94 46.80
C LYS A 3 -39.52 33.45 45.52
N GLN A 4 -38.63 34.26 44.95
CA GLN A 4 -37.79 33.84 43.82
C GLN A 4 -37.03 32.58 44.21
N ARG A 5 -37.23 31.50 43.44
CA ARG A 5 -36.48 30.24 43.64
C ARG A 5 -35.03 30.52 43.28
N LYS A 6 -34.12 30.32 44.24
CA LYS A 6 -32.67 30.43 44.00
C LYS A 6 -32.27 29.38 42.95
N VAL A 7 -31.79 29.85 41.81
CA VAL A 7 -31.30 29.01 40.72
C VAL A 7 -29.84 28.67 40.99
N TRP A 8 -29.51 27.39 40.96
CA TRP A 8 -28.15 26.89 41.15
C TRP A 8 -27.56 26.50 39.79
N SER A 9 -26.34 26.95 39.49
CA SER A 9 -25.62 26.57 38.28
C SER A 9 -25.30 25.08 38.29
N THR A 10 -25.18 24.50 37.10
CA THR A 10 -24.90 23.07 36.91
C THR A 10 -23.57 22.66 37.54
N ASP A 11 -22.54 23.48 37.39
CA ASP A 11 -21.20 23.23 37.92
C ASP A 11 -21.18 23.16 39.45
N VAL A 12 -21.95 24.02 40.12
CA VAL A 12 -22.06 24.04 41.59
C VAL A 12 -22.81 22.80 42.08
N LYS A 13 -23.86 22.36 41.38
CA LYS A 13 -24.58 21.12 41.72
C LYS A 13 -23.67 19.90 41.56
N GLU A 14 -22.91 19.84 40.47
CA GLU A 14 -21.98 18.75 40.20
C GLU A 14 -20.89 18.66 41.27
N ALA A 15 -20.25 19.78 41.61
CA ALA A 15 -19.21 19.81 42.65
C ALA A 15 -19.71 19.31 44.01
N ILE A 16 -20.92 19.73 44.41
CA ILE A 16 -21.55 19.30 45.68
C ILE A 16 -21.86 17.80 45.65
N VAL A 17 -22.48 17.31 44.57
CA VAL A 17 -22.85 15.89 44.45
C VAL A 17 -21.62 14.98 44.41
N LEU A 18 -20.57 15.37 43.69
CA LEU A 18 -19.32 14.61 43.61
C LEU A 18 -18.60 14.53 44.96
N SER A 19 -18.58 15.62 45.72
CA SER A 19 -17.97 15.65 47.07
C SER A 19 -18.69 14.71 48.04
N VAL A 20 -20.04 14.69 47.97
CA VAL A 20 -20.87 13.79 48.78
C VAL A 20 -20.76 12.32 48.32
N LEU A 21 -20.57 12.06 47.02
CA LEU A 21 -20.39 10.70 46.50
C LEU A 21 -19.00 10.12 46.80
N ARG A 22 -17.96 10.97 46.82
CA ARG A 22 -16.60 10.57 47.19
C ARG A 22 -16.44 10.29 48.68
N GLY A 23 -17.33 10.84 49.51
CA GLY A 23 -17.25 10.72 50.97
C GLY A 23 -16.41 11.82 51.63
N ASP A 24 -15.97 12.81 50.84
CA ASP A 24 -15.18 13.96 51.32
C ASP A 24 -15.99 14.84 52.29
N LEU A 25 -17.32 14.89 52.10
CA LEU A 25 -18.27 15.63 52.96
C LEU A 25 -19.55 14.83 53.19
N GLY A 26 -20.08 14.87 54.42
CA GLY A 26 -21.43 14.39 54.71
C GLY A 26 -22.51 15.31 54.11
N VAL A 27 -23.73 14.79 53.87
CA VAL A 27 -24.82 15.57 53.26
C VAL A 27 -25.17 16.82 54.08
N ALA A 28 -25.27 16.67 55.41
CA ALA A 28 -25.51 17.77 56.34
C ALA A 28 -24.35 18.79 56.41
N GLU A 29 -23.12 18.37 56.10
CA GLU A 29 -21.94 19.24 56.08
C GLU A 29 -21.89 20.04 54.77
N ALA A 30 -22.12 19.37 53.64
CA ALA A 30 -22.24 20.01 52.33
C ALA A 30 -23.40 21.02 52.27
N ALA A 31 -24.53 20.71 52.92
CA ALA A 31 -25.67 21.63 53.06
C ALA A 31 -25.28 22.93 53.77
N ARG A 32 -24.51 22.83 54.86
CA ARG A 32 -24.04 23.99 55.63
C ARG A 32 -23.01 24.80 54.88
N GLN A 33 -21.99 24.14 54.30
CA GLN A 33 -20.90 24.79 53.59
C GLN A 33 -21.37 25.55 52.35
N HIS A 34 -22.28 24.95 51.57
CA HIS A 34 -22.78 25.55 50.33
C HIS A 34 -24.09 26.33 50.49
N ARG A 35 -24.63 26.41 51.71
CA ARG A 35 -25.93 27.03 52.04
C ARG A 35 -27.06 26.48 51.15
N VAL A 36 -27.10 25.16 51.02
CA VAL A 36 -28.11 24.41 50.25
C VAL A 36 -28.97 23.61 51.23
N ASN A 37 -30.24 23.41 50.92
CA ASN A 37 -31.10 22.52 51.70
C ASN A 37 -30.68 21.06 51.47
N GLU A 38 -30.57 20.28 52.54
CA GLU A 38 -30.17 18.87 52.50
C GLU A 38 -31.06 18.03 51.54
N SER A 39 -32.36 18.28 51.50
CA SER A 39 -33.30 17.61 50.59
C SER A 39 -33.00 17.86 49.11
N LEU A 40 -32.47 19.04 48.77
CA LEU A 40 -32.04 19.35 47.40
C LEU A 40 -30.78 18.55 47.03
N ILE A 41 -29.86 18.37 47.96
CA ILE A 41 -28.64 17.57 47.73
C ILE A 41 -29.00 16.10 47.52
N HIS A 42 -29.93 15.55 48.31
CA HIS A 42 -30.47 14.20 48.07
C HIS A 42 -31.10 14.07 46.69
N THR A 43 -31.90 15.06 46.27
CA THR A 43 -32.53 15.07 44.95
C THR A 43 -31.50 15.09 43.83
N TRP A 44 -30.48 15.95 43.92
CA TRP A 44 -29.42 16.04 42.92
C TRP A 44 -28.57 14.77 42.86
N LYS A 45 -28.28 14.14 44.01
CA LYS A 45 -27.57 12.85 44.07
C LYS A 45 -28.35 11.75 43.34
N THR A 46 -29.65 11.64 43.59
CA THR A 46 -30.50 10.66 42.90
C THR A 46 -30.52 10.91 41.39
N GLN A 47 -30.76 12.16 40.96
CA GLN A 47 -30.78 12.53 39.54
C GLN A 47 -29.43 12.25 38.85
N PHE A 48 -28.31 12.54 39.51
CA PHE A 48 -26.97 12.29 38.99
C PHE A 48 -26.70 10.79 38.80
N LEU A 49 -27.09 9.96 39.78
CA LEU A 49 -26.92 8.51 39.70
C LEU A 49 -27.85 7.87 38.66
N GLU A 50 -29.10 8.32 38.55
CA GLU A 50 -30.05 7.87 37.54
C GLU A 50 -29.59 8.23 36.12
N ALA A 51 -29.15 9.47 35.92
CA ALA A 51 -28.58 9.91 34.64
C ALA A 51 -27.29 9.13 34.30
N GLY A 52 -26.44 8.86 35.29
CA GLY A 52 -25.24 8.03 35.13
C GLY A 52 -25.58 6.58 34.74
N ARG A 53 -26.57 5.97 35.40
CA ARG A 53 -27.05 4.62 35.09
C ARG A 53 -27.67 4.54 33.69
N ALA A 54 -28.53 5.48 33.33
CA ALA A 54 -29.14 5.54 31.99
C ALA A 54 -28.07 5.67 30.89
N ARG A 55 -27.05 6.51 31.12
CA ARG A 55 -25.93 6.68 30.19
C ARG A 55 -25.06 5.43 30.06
N LEU A 56 -24.79 4.73 31.17
CA LEU A 56 -24.02 3.47 31.17
C LEU A 56 -24.81 2.30 30.56
N ALA A 57 -26.15 2.32 30.67
CA ALA A 57 -27.03 1.36 30.00
C ALA A 57 -27.16 1.60 28.48
N GLY A 58 -26.44 2.58 27.93
CA GLY A 58 -26.41 2.88 26.49
C GLY A 58 -27.57 3.74 26.00
N ASP A 59 -28.42 4.27 26.89
CA ASP A 59 -29.51 5.16 26.51
C ASP A 59 -28.95 6.56 26.21
N ARG A 60 -28.52 6.75 24.96
CA ARG A 60 -27.99 8.02 24.44
C ARG A 60 -29.14 8.98 24.16
N GLN A 61 -29.76 9.53 25.20
CA GLN A 61 -30.74 10.62 25.06
C GLN A 61 -30.01 11.94 24.79
N ASP A 62 -29.59 12.11 23.54
CA ASP A 62 -29.31 13.42 22.99
C ASP A 62 -30.66 14.14 22.84
N GLN A 63 -30.98 15.08 23.73
CA GLN A 63 -32.32 15.66 23.79
C GLN A 63 -32.74 16.36 22.50
N GLY A 64 -31.78 16.79 21.67
CA GLY A 64 -32.02 17.28 20.31
C GLY A 64 -32.50 16.19 19.33
N VAL A 65 -32.04 14.95 19.49
CA VAL A 65 -32.47 13.80 18.66
C VAL A 65 -33.88 13.36 19.06
N THR A 66 -34.19 13.31 20.37
CA THR A 66 -35.52 12.88 20.83
C THR A 66 -36.65 13.86 20.48
N THR A 67 -36.37 15.17 20.43
CA THR A 67 -37.34 16.19 19.99
C THR A 67 -37.56 16.11 18.48
N LEU A 68 -36.48 15.98 17.71
CA LEU A 68 -36.57 15.76 16.26
C LEU A 68 -37.22 14.42 15.91
N GLU A 69 -37.00 13.36 16.68
CA GLU A 69 -37.63 12.05 16.51
C GLU A 69 -39.11 12.06 16.88
N ARG A 70 -39.52 12.75 17.95
CA ARG A 70 -40.93 12.95 18.30
C ARG A 70 -41.66 13.78 17.26
N GLU A 71 -41.02 14.82 16.71
CA GLU A 71 -41.56 15.62 15.63
C GLU A 71 -41.62 14.83 14.31
N ASN A 72 -40.62 13.99 14.04
CA ASN A 72 -40.61 13.08 12.90
C ASN A 72 -41.67 11.97 13.06
N ASP A 73 -41.90 11.44 14.26
CA ASP A 73 -42.97 10.46 14.53
C ASP A 73 -44.36 11.08 14.52
N ARG A 74 -44.48 12.37 14.85
CA ARG A 74 -45.71 13.16 14.64
C ARG A 74 -45.98 13.36 13.15
N LEU A 75 -44.95 13.60 12.35
CA LEU A 75 -45.04 13.73 10.88
C LEU A 75 -45.24 12.38 10.16
N LYS A 76 -44.71 11.27 10.70
CA LYS A 76 -44.95 9.90 10.21
C LYS A 76 -46.37 9.40 10.51
N ARG A 77 -47.02 9.93 11.55
CA ARG A 77 -48.40 9.60 11.94
C ARG A 77 -49.46 10.39 11.19
N HIS A 78 -49.10 11.37 10.36
CA HIS A 78 -50.03 11.95 9.39
C HIS A 78 -50.24 10.97 8.22
N PRO A 79 -51.47 10.47 8.02
CA PRO A 79 -51.78 9.52 6.96
C PRO A 79 -51.91 10.27 5.63
N GLY A 80 -50.77 10.57 5.02
CA GLY A 80 -50.66 11.05 3.64
C GLY A 80 -49.59 10.22 2.94
N GLY A 81 -49.99 9.12 2.30
CA GLY A 81 -49.16 7.97 1.94
C GLY A 81 -47.80 8.26 1.30
N LYS A 82 -46.70 7.91 2.00
CA LYS A 82 -45.32 7.80 1.45
C LYS A 82 -44.44 6.74 2.16
N GLY A 83 -45.01 5.79 2.91
CA GLY A 83 -44.25 4.79 3.68
C GLY A 83 -43.68 3.64 2.84
N THR A 84 -44.38 3.23 1.78
CA THR A 84 -43.97 2.12 0.89
C THR A 84 -42.83 2.54 -0.06
N GLY A 85 -42.89 3.75 -0.61
CA GLY A 85 -41.86 4.26 -1.53
C GLY A 85 -40.48 4.45 -0.87
N ALA A 86 -40.44 4.88 0.40
CA ALA A 86 -39.19 5.07 1.13
C ALA A 86 -38.47 3.74 1.42
N ARG A 87 -39.21 2.68 1.80
CA ARG A 87 -38.64 1.35 2.02
C ARG A 87 -38.17 0.69 0.71
N HIS A 88 -38.95 0.82 -0.37
CA HIS A 88 -38.54 0.34 -1.69
C HIS A 88 -37.28 1.06 -2.21
N LEU A 89 -37.20 2.37 -2.01
CA LEU A 89 -36.01 3.17 -2.36
C LEU A 89 -34.78 2.75 -1.56
N ALA A 90 -34.89 2.58 -0.25
CA ALA A 90 -33.78 2.15 0.59
C ALA A 90 -33.27 0.76 0.19
N LYS A 91 -34.19 -0.18 -0.09
CA LYS A 91 -33.85 -1.54 -0.52
C LYS A 91 -33.17 -1.56 -1.90
N SER A 92 -33.62 -0.71 -2.84
CA SER A 92 -33.02 -0.58 -4.16
C SER A 92 -31.67 0.15 -4.10
N ALA A 93 -31.55 1.18 -3.27
CA ALA A 93 -30.36 2.02 -3.14
C ALA A 93 -29.15 1.30 -2.51
N ALA A 94 -29.38 0.29 -1.67
CA ALA A 94 -28.30 -0.40 -0.95
C ALA A 94 -27.27 -1.10 -1.85
N ALA A 95 -27.65 -1.45 -3.08
CA ALA A 95 -26.79 -2.11 -4.06
C ALA A 95 -26.27 -1.16 -5.18
N LEU A 96 -26.70 0.10 -5.19
CA LEU A 96 -26.39 1.05 -6.26
C LEU A 96 -25.15 1.89 -5.94
N THR A 97 -24.37 2.17 -6.98
CA THR A 97 -23.26 3.11 -6.96
C THR A 97 -23.74 4.56 -6.84
N LEU A 98 -22.84 5.47 -6.50
CA LEU A 98 -23.17 6.91 -6.38
C LEU A 98 -23.63 7.52 -7.71
N ASP A 99 -23.10 7.08 -8.85
CA ASP A 99 -23.54 7.54 -10.17
C ASP A 99 -24.97 7.06 -10.46
N GLU A 100 -25.27 5.78 -10.20
CA GLU A 100 -26.62 5.22 -10.37
C GLU A 100 -27.64 5.90 -9.46
N LEU A 101 -27.26 6.24 -8.22
CA LEU A 101 -28.11 7.00 -7.31
C LEU A 101 -28.41 8.42 -7.80
N ILE A 102 -27.44 9.09 -8.43
CA ILE A 102 -27.65 10.41 -9.03
C ILE A 102 -28.61 10.30 -10.22
N VAL A 103 -28.44 9.31 -11.10
CA VAL A 103 -29.36 9.07 -12.23
C VAL A 103 -30.78 8.75 -11.73
N LEU A 104 -30.89 7.93 -10.69
CA LEU A 104 -32.17 7.61 -10.06
C LEU A 104 -32.82 8.84 -9.41
N TRP A 105 -32.04 9.75 -8.84
CA TRP A 105 -32.55 11.02 -8.32
C TRP A 105 -33.01 11.97 -9.44
N GLN A 106 -32.23 12.09 -10.52
CA GLN A 106 -32.55 12.95 -11.67
C GLN A 106 -33.85 12.55 -12.37
N SER A 107 -34.17 11.25 -12.39
CA SER A 107 -35.45 10.74 -12.92
C SER A 107 -36.67 11.03 -12.01
N ARG A 108 -36.49 11.68 -10.85
CA ARG A 108 -37.54 11.95 -9.86
C ARG A 108 -37.59 13.45 -9.49
N PRO A 109 -38.13 14.32 -10.36
CA PRO A 109 -38.11 15.77 -10.17
C PRO A 109 -38.85 16.25 -8.91
N GLN A 110 -39.79 15.46 -8.39
CA GLN A 110 -40.53 15.75 -7.17
C GLN A 110 -39.75 15.55 -5.84
N LEU A 111 -38.50 15.07 -5.87
CA LEU A 111 -37.69 14.80 -4.68
C LEU A 111 -36.44 15.69 -4.63
N SER A 112 -36.29 16.46 -3.55
CA SER A 112 -35.04 17.18 -3.30
C SER A 112 -33.89 16.21 -3.02
N LEU A 113 -32.66 16.58 -3.40
CA LEU A 113 -31.47 15.75 -3.20
C LEU A 113 -31.28 15.34 -1.73
N ARG A 114 -31.56 16.25 -0.79
CA ARG A 114 -31.47 15.98 0.65
C ARG A 114 -32.46 14.90 1.11
N ARG A 115 -33.69 14.95 0.59
CA ARG A 115 -34.74 13.97 0.91
C ARG A 115 -34.46 12.62 0.26
N PHE A 116 -33.94 12.63 -0.97
CA PHE A 116 -33.49 11.44 -1.66
C PHE A 116 -32.34 10.75 -0.91
N ALA A 117 -31.32 11.50 -0.50
CA ALA A 117 -30.19 10.99 0.29
C ALA A 117 -30.67 10.28 1.58
N GLN A 118 -31.64 10.89 2.28
CA GLN A 118 -32.26 10.31 3.46
C GLN A 118 -32.98 8.98 3.18
N TYR A 119 -33.67 8.86 2.04
CA TYR A 119 -34.33 7.61 1.64
C TYR A 119 -33.36 6.55 1.12
N ALA A 120 -32.27 6.96 0.46
CA ALA A 120 -31.23 6.08 -0.05
C ALA A 120 -30.27 5.57 1.06
N GLY A 121 -30.36 6.14 2.28
CA GLY A 121 -29.45 5.79 3.37
C GLY A 121 -28.01 6.29 3.17
N VAL A 122 -27.82 7.31 2.31
CA VAL A 122 -26.49 7.88 1.98
C VAL A 122 -26.39 9.28 2.58
N PRO A 123 -25.25 9.68 3.18
CA PRO A 123 -25.05 11.05 3.65
C PRO A 123 -25.24 12.07 2.52
N TYR A 124 -26.03 13.12 2.78
CA TYR A 124 -26.35 14.16 1.79
C TYR A 124 -25.11 14.78 1.12
N TRP A 125 -24.09 15.13 1.91
CA TRP A 125 -22.86 15.77 1.39
C TRP A 125 -22.15 14.86 0.38
N ARG A 126 -22.19 13.53 0.56
CA ARG A 126 -21.52 12.58 -0.34
C ARG A 126 -22.16 12.61 -1.72
N LEU A 127 -23.49 12.59 -1.81
CA LEU A 127 -24.20 12.71 -3.09
C LEU A 127 -24.02 14.09 -3.72
N ARG A 128 -24.09 15.17 -2.92
CA ARG A 128 -23.86 16.54 -3.38
C ARG A 128 -22.46 16.71 -3.98
N ASP A 129 -21.43 16.34 -3.24
CA ASP A 129 -20.04 16.52 -3.66
C ASP A 129 -19.72 15.62 -4.86
N HIS A 130 -20.29 14.42 -4.90
CA HIS A 130 -20.20 13.53 -6.04
C HIS A 130 -20.85 14.14 -7.29
N GLN A 131 -22.03 14.74 -7.17
CA GLN A 131 -22.69 15.44 -8.27
C GLN A 131 -21.91 16.66 -8.74
N HIS A 132 -21.45 17.50 -7.81
CA HIS A 132 -20.70 18.72 -8.13
C HIS A 132 -19.36 18.39 -8.80
N SER A 133 -18.70 17.32 -8.36
CA SER A 133 -17.44 16.88 -8.95
C SER A 133 -17.63 16.06 -10.23
N ALA A 134 -18.87 15.79 -10.67
CA ALA A 134 -19.15 14.96 -11.84
C ALA A 134 -18.58 15.57 -13.12
N SER A 135 -18.82 16.87 -13.36
CA SER A 135 -18.25 17.58 -14.52
C SER A 135 -16.73 17.56 -14.50
N THR A 136 -16.11 17.73 -13.33
CA THR A 136 -14.65 17.65 -13.18
C THR A 136 -14.12 16.23 -13.42
N ARG A 137 -14.85 15.19 -12.97
CA ARG A 137 -14.49 13.79 -13.26
C ARG A 137 -14.60 13.49 -14.76
N CYS A 138 -15.68 13.94 -15.40
CA CYS A 138 -15.91 13.77 -16.84
C CYS A 138 -14.78 14.44 -17.63
N ALA A 139 -14.46 15.71 -17.35
CA ALA A 139 -13.36 16.42 -18.00
C ALA A 139 -11.99 15.75 -17.80
N ARG A 140 -11.73 15.21 -16.59
CA ARG A 140 -10.49 14.44 -16.33
C ARG A 140 -10.46 13.12 -17.11
N GLN A 141 -11.59 12.44 -17.21
CA GLN A 141 -11.73 11.19 -17.95
C GLN A 141 -11.54 11.44 -19.45
N GLU A 142 -12.21 12.44 -20.01
CA GLU A 142 -12.04 12.86 -21.41
C GLU A 142 -10.58 13.22 -21.73
N HIS A 143 -9.92 13.98 -20.84
CA HIS A 143 -8.50 14.30 -21.01
C HIS A 143 -7.61 13.04 -20.96
N ARG A 144 -7.94 12.07 -20.10
CA ARG A 144 -7.24 10.80 -20.02
C ARG A 144 -7.43 9.98 -21.29
N ASP A 145 -8.66 9.89 -21.77
CA ASP A 145 -9.01 9.12 -22.95
C ASP A 145 -8.40 9.73 -24.23
N ALA A 146 -8.37 11.06 -24.34
CA ALA A 146 -7.66 11.77 -25.39
C ALA A 146 -6.14 11.48 -25.36
N LEU A 147 -5.53 11.44 -24.17
CA LEU A 147 -4.12 11.05 -24.02
C LEU A 147 -3.91 9.60 -24.46
N TYR A 148 -4.80 8.69 -24.06
CA TYR A 148 -4.68 7.27 -24.39
C TYR A 148 -4.81 7.07 -25.90
N GLU A 149 -5.72 7.79 -26.54
CA GLU A 149 -5.88 7.72 -28.00
C GLU A 149 -4.64 8.25 -28.72
N LYS A 150 -4.03 9.36 -28.27
CA LYS A 150 -2.74 9.82 -28.80
C LYS A 150 -1.65 8.75 -28.68
N VAL A 151 -1.51 8.14 -27.50
CA VAL A 151 -0.52 7.07 -27.27
C VAL A 151 -0.81 5.85 -28.14
N ARG A 152 -2.09 5.48 -28.30
CA ARG A 152 -2.54 4.39 -29.17
C ARG A 152 -2.12 4.64 -30.62
N GLN A 153 -2.41 5.83 -31.15
CA GLN A 153 -2.05 6.20 -32.52
C GLN A 153 -0.54 6.13 -32.74
N ALA A 154 0.27 6.70 -31.84
CA ALA A 154 1.73 6.65 -31.95
C ALA A 154 2.28 5.20 -31.84
N ALA A 155 1.72 4.39 -30.95
CA ALA A 155 2.11 2.98 -30.82
C ALA A 155 1.74 2.15 -32.06
N LEU A 156 0.63 2.45 -32.73
CA LEU A 156 0.22 1.80 -33.98
C LEU A 156 1.09 2.23 -35.17
N GLN A 157 1.50 3.50 -35.21
CA GLN A 157 2.44 4.01 -36.22
C GLN A 157 3.84 3.40 -36.05
N HIS A 158 4.24 3.12 -34.80
CA HIS A 158 5.54 2.55 -34.47
C HIS A 158 5.45 1.30 -33.57
N PRO A 159 5.05 0.13 -34.11
CA PRO A 159 4.78 -1.08 -33.32
C PRO A 159 5.98 -1.65 -32.53
N THR A 160 7.20 -1.31 -32.92
CA THR A 160 8.44 -1.74 -32.26
C THR A 160 8.95 -0.73 -31.22
N SER A 161 8.36 0.47 -31.18
CA SER A 161 8.78 1.55 -30.29
C SER A 161 8.23 1.34 -28.87
N GLY A 162 9.14 1.26 -27.89
CA GLY A 162 8.76 1.28 -26.48
C GLY A 162 8.42 2.68 -25.97
N TYR A 163 7.92 2.74 -24.74
CA TYR A 163 7.51 3.99 -24.08
C TYR A 163 8.59 5.10 -24.07
N ARG A 164 9.88 4.75 -24.09
CA ARG A 164 10.99 5.71 -24.15
C ARG A 164 11.12 6.38 -25.52
N LEU A 165 10.94 5.61 -26.59
CA LEU A 165 11.01 6.11 -27.97
C LEU A 165 9.78 6.97 -28.27
N LEU A 166 8.59 6.49 -27.88
CA LEU A 166 7.36 7.29 -27.98
C LEU A 166 7.47 8.61 -27.22
N TYR A 167 8.11 8.63 -26.04
CA TYR A 167 8.36 9.88 -25.31
C TYR A 167 9.24 10.85 -26.08
N GLN A 168 10.32 10.37 -26.73
CA GLN A 168 11.18 11.23 -27.54
C GLN A 168 10.42 11.78 -28.75
N GLU A 169 9.56 10.98 -29.34
CA GLU A 169 8.70 11.36 -30.46
C GLU A 169 7.68 12.43 -30.06
N PHE A 170 6.95 12.23 -28.96
CA PHE A 170 6.04 13.25 -28.43
C PHE A 170 6.77 14.53 -28.04
N LYS A 171 7.97 14.42 -27.46
CA LYS A 171 8.81 15.59 -27.16
C LYS A 171 9.25 16.33 -28.43
N ALA A 172 9.57 15.61 -29.50
CA ALA A 172 9.92 16.19 -30.79
C ALA A 172 8.72 16.90 -31.45
N GLN A 173 7.51 16.39 -31.23
CA GLN A 173 6.24 17.01 -31.66
C GLN A 173 5.80 18.18 -30.76
N GLY A 174 6.55 18.51 -29.70
CA GLY A 174 6.22 19.60 -28.77
C GLY A 174 5.15 19.27 -27.73
N GLU A 175 4.80 17.99 -27.55
CA GLU A 175 3.81 17.55 -26.57
C GLU A 175 4.45 17.32 -25.19
N GLU A 176 3.92 17.98 -24.15
CA GLU A 176 4.38 17.84 -22.76
C GLU A 176 3.78 16.60 -22.07
N MET A 177 4.02 15.41 -22.64
CA MET A 177 3.59 14.15 -22.04
C MET A 177 4.71 13.49 -21.24
N GLY A 178 4.48 13.31 -19.94
CA GLY A 178 5.45 12.64 -19.06
C GLY A 178 5.61 11.15 -19.37
N LEU A 179 6.85 10.64 -19.29
CA LEU A 179 7.20 9.22 -19.46
C LEU A 179 6.29 8.24 -18.72
N HIS A 180 5.93 8.58 -17.47
CA HIS A 180 5.06 7.73 -16.66
C HIS A 180 3.67 7.57 -17.27
N LYS A 181 3.08 8.67 -17.80
CA LYS A 181 1.75 8.64 -18.42
C LYS A 181 1.74 7.75 -19.66
N ILE A 182 2.77 7.85 -20.51
CA ILE A 182 2.92 7.01 -21.71
C ILE A 182 3.05 5.54 -21.33
N ARG A 183 3.85 5.23 -20.30
CA ARG A 183 4.04 3.85 -19.82
C ARG A 183 2.74 3.26 -19.28
N VAL A 184 1.98 4.02 -18.49
CA VAL A 184 0.69 3.57 -17.95
C VAL A 184 -0.30 3.36 -19.09
N ALA A 185 -0.42 4.32 -20.01
CA ALA A 185 -1.31 4.21 -21.17
C ALA A 185 -1.00 2.97 -22.03
N LEU A 186 0.28 2.69 -22.34
CA LEU A 186 0.66 1.47 -23.07
C LEU A 186 0.29 0.18 -22.32
N GLY A 187 0.38 0.18 -20.99
CA GLY A 187 0.02 -0.97 -20.16
C GLY A 187 -1.48 -1.24 -20.16
N GLU A 188 -2.29 -0.21 -19.97
CA GLU A 188 -3.76 -0.27 -20.01
C GLU A 188 -4.28 -0.62 -21.40
N LEU A 189 -3.62 -0.15 -22.46
CA LEU A 189 -3.96 -0.47 -23.85
C LEU A 189 -3.42 -1.85 -24.29
N HIS A 190 -2.60 -2.50 -23.47
CA HIS A 190 -1.91 -3.75 -23.79
C HIS A 190 -1.06 -3.68 -25.07
N LEU A 191 -0.49 -2.53 -25.39
CA LEU A 191 0.32 -2.25 -26.60
C LEU A 191 1.83 -2.33 -26.34
N HIS A 192 2.27 -3.18 -25.42
CA HIS A 192 3.70 -3.31 -25.16
C HIS A 192 4.43 -3.96 -26.35
N PRO A 193 5.51 -3.35 -26.86
CA PRO A 193 6.29 -3.98 -27.91
C PRO A 193 6.95 -5.26 -27.39
N PRO A 194 7.18 -6.25 -28.27
CA PRO A 194 7.83 -7.50 -27.88
C PRO A 194 9.20 -7.20 -27.26
N LEU A 195 9.43 -7.72 -26.06
CA LEU A 195 10.71 -7.53 -25.38
C LEU A 195 11.84 -8.15 -26.23
N PRO A 196 12.94 -7.43 -26.48
CA PRO A 196 14.08 -8.01 -27.17
C PRO A 196 14.55 -9.22 -26.37
N ARG A 197 14.61 -10.39 -27.04
CA ARG A 197 15.15 -11.60 -26.43
C ARG A 197 16.57 -11.29 -25.99
N LYS A 198 16.90 -11.52 -24.72
CA LYS A 198 18.27 -11.38 -24.20
C LYS A 198 19.17 -12.24 -25.09
N THR A 199 19.99 -11.61 -25.92
CA THR A 199 21.00 -12.30 -26.71
C THR A 199 21.97 -12.93 -25.72
N ARG A 200 21.95 -14.26 -25.63
CA ARG A 200 22.92 -15.01 -24.83
C ARG A 200 24.29 -14.64 -25.38
N LYS A 201 25.18 -14.10 -24.53
CA LYS A 201 26.57 -13.89 -24.93
C LYS A 201 27.09 -15.22 -25.50
N PRO A 202 27.75 -15.24 -26.67
CA PRO A 202 28.30 -16.47 -27.20
C PRO A 202 29.21 -17.08 -26.14
N SER A 203 29.08 -18.39 -25.91
CA SER A 203 29.99 -19.10 -25.03
C SER A 203 31.43 -18.86 -25.51
N PRO A 204 32.40 -18.62 -24.61
CA PRO A 204 33.80 -18.54 -25.00
C PRO A 204 34.17 -19.78 -25.82
N LYS A 205 34.89 -19.59 -26.94
CA LYS A 205 35.43 -20.72 -27.70
C LYS A 205 36.37 -21.50 -26.78
N VAL A 206 36.06 -22.77 -26.53
CA VAL A 206 36.94 -23.69 -25.81
C VAL A 206 38.18 -23.87 -26.68
N SER A 207 39.35 -23.44 -26.20
CA SER A 207 40.61 -23.66 -26.92
C SER A 207 40.95 -25.14 -26.92
N THR A 208 41.33 -25.66 -28.09
CA THR A 208 41.77 -27.04 -28.19
C THR A 208 43.19 -27.17 -27.64
N PRO A 209 43.63 -28.37 -27.21
CA PRO A 209 45.01 -28.58 -26.74
C PRO A 209 46.10 -28.11 -27.73
N GLN A 210 45.78 -28.09 -29.03
CA GLN A 210 46.65 -27.58 -30.10
C GLN A 210 46.92 -26.07 -29.99
N ASP A 211 45.96 -25.31 -29.43
CA ASP A 211 46.00 -23.85 -29.33
C ASP A 211 46.67 -23.36 -28.05
N TRP A 212 47.25 -24.27 -27.25
CA TRP A 212 47.88 -23.90 -25.98
C TRP A 212 49.26 -23.31 -26.23
N PRO A 213 49.64 -22.23 -25.52
CA PRO A 213 50.96 -21.63 -25.67
C PRO A 213 52.05 -22.66 -25.35
N ALA A 214 53.06 -22.72 -26.21
CA ALA A 214 54.22 -23.59 -26.03
C ALA A 214 54.85 -23.34 -24.64
N GLY A 215 55.03 -24.42 -23.87
CA GLY A 215 55.56 -24.35 -22.50
C GLY A 215 54.54 -24.33 -21.36
N ARG A 216 53.23 -24.46 -21.63
CA ARG A 216 52.22 -24.66 -20.57
C ARG A 216 52.46 -26.01 -19.87
N ARG A 217 52.87 -25.98 -18.60
CA ARG A 217 53.09 -27.17 -17.77
C ARG A 217 51.89 -27.56 -16.93
N VAL A 218 51.07 -26.59 -16.53
CA VAL A 218 49.98 -26.82 -15.57
C VAL A 218 48.65 -26.32 -16.13
N GLN A 219 47.58 -27.07 -15.87
CA GLN A 219 46.18 -26.69 -16.11
C GLN A 219 45.42 -26.70 -14.79
N ILE A 220 44.60 -25.68 -14.53
CA ILE A 220 43.68 -25.65 -13.39
C ILE A 220 42.24 -25.62 -13.90
N ASP A 221 41.43 -26.54 -13.39
CA ASP A 221 40.01 -26.64 -13.67
C ASP A 221 39.19 -26.48 -12.39
N ALA A 222 37.98 -25.92 -12.52
CA ALA A 222 37.01 -25.80 -11.43
C ALA A 222 35.75 -26.59 -11.78
N THR A 223 35.54 -27.72 -11.11
CA THR A 223 34.42 -28.63 -11.36
C THR A 223 33.32 -28.41 -10.33
N ARG A 224 32.10 -28.10 -10.79
CA ARG A 224 30.93 -27.94 -9.92
C ARG A 224 30.31 -29.30 -9.62
N LEU A 225 30.06 -29.57 -8.34
CA LEU A 225 29.31 -30.73 -7.88
C LEU A 225 28.04 -30.27 -7.15
N SER A 226 26.92 -30.92 -7.46
CA SER A 226 25.66 -30.72 -6.76
C SER A 226 25.51 -31.83 -5.71
N LEU A 227 25.37 -31.46 -4.44
CA LEU A 227 25.17 -32.34 -3.30
C LEU A 227 23.79 -32.09 -2.67
N PRO A 228 23.25 -33.01 -1.86
CA PRO A 228 21.96 -32.82 -1.18
C PRO A 228 21.92 -31.59 -0.26
N ASP A 229 23.06 -31.22 0.33
CA ASP A 229 23.22 -30.11 1.25
C ASP A 229 23.75 -28.82 0.58
N GLY A 230 23.82 -28.79 -0.76
CA GLY A 230 24.18 -27.60 -1.52
C GLY A 230 25.14 -27.86 -2.68
N VAL A 231 25.77 -26.79 -3.16
CA VAL A 231 26.76 -26.88 -4.26
C VAL A 231 28.16 -26.80 -3.67
N CYS A 232 29.07 -27.61 -4.19
CA CYS A 232 30.50 -27.45 -3.94
C CYS A 232 31.28 -27.39 -5.26
N TRP A 233 32.51 -26.93 -5.16
CA TRP A 233 33.44 -26.82 -6.28
C TRP A 233 34.72 -27.54 -5.91
N ILE A 234 35.31 -28.24 -6.88
CA ILE A 234 36.63 -28.83 -6.75
C ILE A 234 37.57 -28.15 -7.73
N TYR A 235 38.64 -27.58 -7.20
CA TYR A 235 39.79 -27.18 -8.00
C TYR A 235 40.69 -28.39 -8.20
N PHE A 236 41.01 -28.70 -9.46
CA PHE A 236 42.03 -29.67 -9.82
C PHE A 236 43.13 -28.96 -10.57
N VAL A 237 44.37 -29.18 -10.14
CA VAL A 237 45.54 -28.70 -10.83
C VAL A 237 46.29 -29.90 -11.39
N LEU A 238 46.41 -29.95 -12.71
CA LEU A 238 46.95 -31.07 -13.47
C LEU A 238 48.28 -30.69 -14.10
N ASP A 239 49.23 -31.62 -14.11
CA ASP A 239 50.36 -31.57 -15.02
C ASP A 239 49.88 -31.91 -16.44
N VAL A 240 50.14 -31.03 -17.39
CA VAL A 240 49.62 -31.16 -18.76
C VAL A 240 50.20 -32.36 -19.51
N PRO A 241 51.53 -32.62 -19.49
CA PRO A 241 52.12 -33.78 -20.14
C PRO A 241 51.68 -35.12 -19.55
N SER A 242 51.70 -35.27 -18.22
CA SER A 242 51.42 -36.56 -17.56
C SER A 242 49.95 -36.78 -17.20
N ARG A 243 49.12 -35.72 -17.24
CA ARG A 243 47.73 -35.72 -16.76
C ARG A 243 47.56 -36.09 -15.28
N VAL A 244 48.65 -36.06 -14.50
CA VAL A 244 48.62 -36.32 -13.05
C VAL A 244 48.06 -35.09 -12.32
N VAL A 245 47.23 -35.34 -11.30
CA VAL A 245 46.76 -34.30 -10.37
C VAL A 245 47.90 -33.92 -9.43
N LEU A 246 48.36 -32.68 -9.54
CA LEU A 246 49.41 -32.11 -8.70
C LEU A 246 48.87 -31.57 -7.38
N ALA A 247 47.68 -30.97 -7.40
CA ALA A 247 46.96 -30.51 -6.21
C ALA A 247 45.46 -30.50 -6.46
N SER A 248 44.67 -30.64 -5.40
CA SER A 248 43.23 -30.48 -5.47
C SER A 248 42.67 -29.83 -4.21
N ARG A 249 41.53 -29.14 -4.34
CA ARG A 249 40.86 -28.49 -3.20
C ARG A 249 39.36 -28.39 -3.39
N VAL A 250 38.61 -28.76 -2.35
CA VAL A 250 37.15 -28.66 -2.32
C VAL A 250 36.72 -27.39 -1.58
N VAL A 251 35.80 -26.63 -2.17
CA VAL A 251 35.28 -25.38 -1.60
C VAL A 251 33.77 -25.30 -1.75
N ARG A 252 33.08 -24.68 -0.77
CA ARG A 252 31.61 -24.45 -0.82
C ARG A 252 31.23 -23.32 -1.77
N SER A 253 32.15 -22.37 -2.02
CA SER A 253 31.93 -21.22 -2.87
C SER A 253 33.14 -20.96 -3.76
N LEU A 254 32.91 -20.57 -5.01
CA LEU A 254 33.97 -20.24 -5.96
C LEU A 254 34.80 -19.04 -5.43
N SER A 255 36.10 -19.24 -5.23
CA SER A 255 37.02 -18.25 -4.67
C SER A 255 38.33 -18.20 -5.45
N MET A 256 38.65 -17.03 -6.00
CA MET A 256 39.90 -16.77 -6.73
C MET A 256 41.13 -17.00 -5.83
N HIS A 257 41.04 -16.63 -4.55
CA HIS A 257 42.14 -16.80 -3.61
C HIS A 257 42.47 -18.28 -3.39
N LEU A 258 41.44 -19.12 -3.18
CA LEU A 258 41.63 -20.55 -2.97
C LEU A 258 42.10 -21.27 -4.24
N ALA A 259 41.64 -20.84 -5.41
CA ALA A 259 42.14 -21.33 -6.70
C ALA A 259 43.64 -21.04 -6.87
N LYS A 260 44.08 -19.79 -6.59
CA LYS A 260 45.50 -19.42 -6.63
C LYS A 260 46.33 -20.25 -5.66
N LEU A 261 45.86 -20.43 -4.42
CA LEU A 261 46.60 -21.18 -3.41
C LEU A 261 46.75 -22.66 -3.82
N THR A 262 45.72 -23.25 -4.44
CA THR A 262 45.80 -24.62 -4.99
C THR A 262 46.80 -24.70 -6.14
N LEU A 263 46.89 -23.67 -6.98
CA LEU A 263 47.88 -23.57 -8.05
C LEU A 263 49.31 -23.42 -7.51
N ASP A 264 49.51 -22.56 -6.51
CA ASP A 264 50.83 -22.35 -5.87
C ASP A 264 51.33 -23.66 -5.21
N GLU A 265 50.44 -24.43 -4.59
CA GLU A 265 50.73 -25.76 -4.02
C GLU A 265 51.18 -26.74 -5.11
N ALA A 266 50.45 -26.83 -6.23
CA ALA A 266 50.82 -27.67 -7.37
C ALA A 266 52.18 -27.29 -7.98
N VAL A 267 52.48 -25.98 -8.06
CA VAL A 267 53.79 -25.49 -8.52
C VAL A 267 54.89 -25.88 -7.54
N GLY A 268 54.60 -25.90 -6.24
CA GLY A 268 55.51 -26.42 -5.20
C GLY A 268 55.85 -27.90 -5.41
N VAL A 269 54.83 -28.73 -5.67
CA VAL A 269 55.00 -30.17 -5.97
C VAL A 269 55.90 -30.39 -7.18
N LEU A 270 55.68 -29.64 -8.27
CA LEU A 270 56.53 -29.74 -9.47
C LEU A 270 57.99 -29.36 -9.21
N ARG A 271 58.23 -28.34 -8.38
CA ARG A 271 59.59 -27.93 -8.00
C ARG A 271 60.30 -29.00 -7.18
N ALA A 272 59.58 -29.63 -6.25
CA ALA A 272 60.11 -30.70 -5.41
C ALA A 272 60.48 -31.97 -6.21
N GLN A 273 59.77 -32.23 -7.31
CA GLN A 273 60.05 -33.34 -8.23
C GLN A 273 61.24 -33.11 -9.17
N GLY A 274 62.00 -32.01 -8.99
CA GLY A 274 63.23 -31.76 -9.76
C GLY A 274 63.01 -31.13 -11.14
N HIS A 275 61.85 -30.51 -11.38
CA HIS A 275 61.60 -29.72 -12.59
C HIS A 275 61.84 -28.23 -12.32
N PRO A 276 63.07 -27.70 -12.53
CA PRO A 276 63.32 -26.26 -12.40
C PRO A 276 62.52 -25.49 -13.46
N ARG A 277 62.15 -24.24 -13.14
CA ARG A 277 61.69 -23.28 -14.14
C ARG A 277 62.73 -23.27 -15.26
N ASP A 278 62.33 -23.64 -16.47
CA ASP A 278 63.16 -23.37 -17.65
C ASP A 278 63.41 -21.86 -17.66
N SER A 279 64.64 -21.47 -17.32
CA SER A 279 65.05 -20.09 -17.07
C SER A 279 64.97 -19.21 -18.32
N ARG A 280 64.60 -19.79 -19.47
CA ARG A 280 64.30 -19.09 -20.72
C ARG A 280 62.91 -18.45 -20.79
N GLY A 281 62.03 -18.69 -19.81
CA GLY A 281 60.67 -18.11 -19.79
C GLY A 281 60.52 -16.80 -19.01
N ALA A 282 61.47 -16.44 -18.14
CA ALA A 282 61.29 -15.36 -17.15
C ALA A 282 61.28 -13.94 -17.75
N GLU A 283 61.83 -13.74 -18.95
CA GLU A 283 61.84 -12.42 -19.62
C GLU A 283 60.54 -12.13 -20.39
N ARG A 284 59.69 -13.14 -20.62
CA ARG A 284 58.53 -13.01 -21.50
C ARG A 284 57.21 -12.64 -20.78
N TRP A 285 57.27 -12.45 -19.45
CA TRP A 285 56.10 -12.12 -18.61
C TRP A 285 56.17 -10.71 -17.99
N ARG A 286 57.06 -9.84 -18.48
CA ARG A 286 57.14 -8.41 -18.10
C ARG A 286 56.67 -7.44 -19.21
N GLN A 287 55.86 -7.90 -20.16
CA GLN A 287 55.13 -7.04 -21.10
C GLN A 287 53.65 -7.38 -21.06
#